data_AF-A0A847XS65-F1
#
_entry.id   AF-A0A847XS65-F1
#
_cell.length_a   1.000
_cell.length_b   1.000
_cell.length_c   1.000
_cell.angle_alpha   90.00
_cell.angle_beta   90.00
_cell.angle_gamma   90.00
#
_symmetry.space_group_name_H-M   'P 1'
#
loop_
_entity.id
_entity.type
_entity.pdbx_description
1 polymer ?
#
loop_
_entity_poly.entity_id
_entity_poly.type
_entity_poly.pdbx_seq_one_letter_code
_entity_poly.pdbx_strand_id
1 'polypeptide(L)' 'MAFKKKILTFFLILNSVLASATDYYVSSTGNDFSNGLSESTPWKTISKLNSALSGMKPGDRIFFRRGDVFY' A
#
# COMPACT_ATOMS: atom_id res chain seq x y z
N MET A 1 -9.21 5.01 -38.37
CA MET A 1 -8.28 4.40 -37.39
C MET A 1 -7.81 5.37 -36.29
N ALA A 2 -7.56 6.66 -36.59
CA ALA A 2 -7.05 7.64 -35.62
C ALA A 2 -8.02 8.02 -34.47
N PHE A 3 -9.33 8.08 -34.74
CA PHE A 3 -10.35 8.44 -33.73
C PHE A 3 -10.46 7.42 -32.59
N LYS A 4 -10.44 6.12 -32.92
CA LYS A 4 -10.43 5.02 -31.92
C LYS A 4 -9.17 5.04 -31.04
N LYS A 5 -8.01 5.39 -31.61
CA LYS A 5 -6.77 5.57 -30.83
C LYS A 5 -6.89 6.73 -29.84
N LYS A 6 -7.43 7.88 -30.26
CA LYS A 6 -7.64 9.03 -29.36
C LYS A 6 -8.58 8.71 -28.19
N ILE A 7 -9.66 7.95 -28.42
CA ILE A 7 -10.57 7.47 -27.37
C ILE A 7 -9.84 6.53 -26.40
N LEU A 8 -9.07 5.58 -26.90
CA LEU A 8 -8.31 4.64 -26.07
C LEU A 8 -7.28 5.38 -25.21
N THR A 9 -6.54 6.33 -25.78
CA THR A 9 -5.57 7.14 -25.05
C THR A 9 -6.24 8.00 -23.98
N PHE A 10 -7.37 8.63 -24.29
CA PHE A 10 -8.14 9.41 -23.32
C PHE A 10 -8.62 8.54 -22.15
N PHE A 11 -9.12 7.33 -22.44
CA PHE A 11 -9.55 6.37 -21.42
C PHE A 11 -8.38 5.93 -20.53
N LEU A 12 -7.20 5.66 -21.09
CA LEU A 12 -6.00 5.30 -20.33
C LEU A 12 -5.53 6.43 -19.40
N ILE A 13 -5.57 7.68 -19.87
CA ILE A 13 -5.20 8.84 -19.05
C ILE A 13 -6.19 9.02 -17.89
N LEU A 14 -7.50 8.90 -18.12
CA LEU A 14 -8.50 9.01 -17.05
C LEU A 14 -8.29 7.96 -15.94
N ASN A 15 -7.96 6.72 -16.29
CA ASN A 15 -7.75 5.66 -15.31
C ASN A 15 -6.49 5.89 -14.45
N SER A 16 -5.45 6.53 -15.00
CA SER A 16 -4.22 6.81 -14.25
C SER A 16 -4.38 7.84 -13.13
N VAL A 17 -5.35 8.75 -13.23
CA VAL A 17 -5.62 9.79 -12.21
C VAL A 17 -6.33 9.21 -10.97
N LEU A 18 -6.99 8.07 -11.10
CA LEU A 18 -7.74 7.43 -10.02
C LEU A 18 -6.92 6.39 -9.24
N ALA A 19 -5.66 6.18 -9.61
CA ALA A 19 -4.77 5.26 -8.91
C ALA A 19 -4.32 5.88 -7.57
N SER A 20 -4.63 5.22 -6.46
CA SER A 20 -4.17 5.57 -5.13
C SER A 20 -3.52 4.35 -4.49
N ALA A 21 -2.35 4.56 -3.88
CA ALA A 21 -1.59 3.54 -3.17
C ALA A 21 -1.57 3.86 -1.68
N THR A 22 -1.74 2.83 -0.86
CA THR A 22 -1.74 2.94 0.60
C THR A 22 -0.37 2.58 1.15
N ASP A 23 0.09 3.37 2.13
CA ASP A 23 1.34 3.12 2.83
C ASP A 23 1.06 2.44 4.17
N TYR A 24 1.67 1.27 4.35
CA TYR A 24 1.59 0.50 5.58
C TYR A 24 2.93 0.50 6.30
N TYR A 25 2.89 0.65 7.63
CA TYR A 25 4.07 0.81 8.46
C TYR A 25 4.16 -0.33 9.47
N VAL A 26 5.35 -0.91 9.62
CA VAL A 26 5.66 -2.00 10.55
C VAL A 26 6.85 -1.61 11.42
N SER A 27 6.70 -1.77 12.74
CA SER A 27 7.71 -1.42 13.74
C SER A 27 7.67 -2.40 14.90
N SER A 28 8.82 -2.86 15.38
CA SER A 28 8.94 -3.77 16.54
C SER A 28 8.34 -3.18 17.83
N THR A 29 8.28 -1.84 17.91
CA THR A 29 7.66 -1.08 19.01
C THR A 29 6.21 -0.68 18.72
N GLY A 30 5.61 -1.17 17.63
CA GLY A 30 4.25 -0.85 17.20
C GLY A 30 3.15 -1.58 17.97
N ASN A 31 1.95 -1.58 17.42
CA ASN A 31 0.78 -2.25 17.98
C ASN A 31 -0.10 -2.88 16.89
N ASP A 32 -0.42 -4.17 16.99
CA ASP A 32 -1.25 -4.89 16.00
C ASP A 32 -2.74 -4.51 16.02
N PHE A 33 -3.17 -3.75 17.04
CA PHE A 33 -4.49 -3.11 17.07
C PHE A 33 -4.52 -1.76 16.32
N SER A 34 -3.37 -1.22 15.90
CA SER A 34 -3.32 -0.01 15.09
C SER A 34 -3.77 -0.26 13.64
N ASN A 35 -4.08 0.83 12.93
CA ASN A 35 -4.48 0.75 11.52
C ASN A 35 -3.29 0.51 10.56
N GLY A 36 -2.05 0.74 11.01
CA GLY A 36 -0.85 0.56 10.20
C GLY A 36 -0.61 1.65 9.16
N LEU A 37 -1.39 2.75 9.14
CA LEU A 37 -1.40 3.74 8.05
C LEU A 37 -0.47 4.95 8.28
N SER A 38 0.30 4.96 9.36
CA SER A 38 1.28 6.02 9.66
C SER A 38 2.44 5.49 10.49
N GLU A 39 3.54 6.24 10.51
CA GLU A 39 4.70 5.97 11.37
C GLU A 39 4.36 5.99 12.88
N SER A 40 3.33 6.73 13.29
CA SER A 40 2.89 6.83 14.69
C SER A 40 1.93 5.72 15.11
N THR A 41 1.30 5.03 14.15
CA THR A 41 0.41 3.88 14.41
C THR A 41 0.77 2.65 13.56
N PRO A 42 2.03 2.15 13.65
CA PRO A 42 2.48 1.00 12.87
C PRO A 42 2.01 -0.33 13.47
N TRP A 43 1.89 -1.35 12.63
CA TRP A 43 1.73 -2.74 13.09
C TRP A 43 3.02 -3.25 13.75
N LYS A 44 2.87 -4.20 14.68
CA LYS A 44 3.97 -4.74 15.46
C LYS A 44 4.59 -5.98 14.84
N THR A 45 3.77 -6.89 14.31
CA THR A 45 4.22 -8.24 13.95
C THR A 45 4.12 -8.54 12.45
N ILE A 46 4.99 -9.44 11.98
CA ILE A 46 4.90 -10.01 10.62
C ILE A 46 3.61 -10.81 10.44
N SER A 47 3.10 -11.45 11.50
CA SER A 47 1.81 -12.16 11.47
C SER A 47 0.65 -11.22 11.12
N LYS A 48 0.62 -10.03 11.74
CA LYS A 48 -0.37 -8.99 11.42
C LYS A 48 -0.25 -8.52 9.97
N LEU A 49 0.97 -8.25 9.52
CA LEU A 49 1.24 -7.89 8.13
C LEU A 49 0.74 -8.98 7.16
N ASN A 50 1.14 -10.23 7.37
CA ASN A 50 0.77 -11.37 6.53
C ASN A 50 -0.76 -11.55 6.43
N SER A 51 -1.46 -11.34 7.54
CA SER A 51 -2.92 -11.40 7.59
C SER A 51 -3.58 -10.27 6.78
N ALA A 52 -2.92 -9.13 6.62
CA ALA A 52 -3.41 -7.99 5.85
C ALA A 52 -3.09 -8.08 4.34
N LEU A 53 -2.12 -8.91 3.93
CA LEU A 53 -1.67 -9.02 2.52
C LEU A 53 -2.82 -9.34 1.55
N SER A 54 -3.82 -10.12 1.98
CA SER A 54 -4.96 -10.50 1.13
C SER A 54 -5.85 -9.32 0.75
N GLY A 55 -5.83 -8.23 1.52
CA GLY A 55 -6.60 -7.01 1.26
C GLY A 55 -5.82 -5.91 0.55
N MET A 56 -4.52 -6.09 0.36
CA MET A 56 -3.66 -5.09 -0.28
C MET A 56 -3.89 -5.04 -1.79
N LYS A 57 -3.75 -3.85 -2.35
CA LYS A 57 -3.94 -3.57 -3.77
C LYS A 57 -2.60 -3.33 -4.46
N PRO A 58 -2.54 -3.53 -5.79
CA PRO A 58 -1.37 -3.15 -6.56
C PRO A 58 -1.01 -1.68 -6.33
N GLY A 59 0.27 -1.43 -6.04
CA GLY A 59 0.79 -0.09 -5.75
C GLY A 59 0.95 0.20 -4.26
N ASP A 60 0.27 -0.53 -3.36
CA ASP A 60 0.45 -0.38 -1.92
C ASP A 60 1.89 -0.69 -1.51
N ARG A 61 2.36 -0.01 -0.45
CA ARG A 61 3.76 -0.06 0.00
C ARG A 61 3.82 -0.50 1.46
N ILE A 62 4.88 -1.24 1.80
CA ILE A 62 5.16 -1.69 3.15
C ILE A 62 6.50 -1.11 3.58
N PHE A 63 6.50 -0.35 4.66
CA PHE A 63 7.68 0.27 5.25
C PHE A 63 8.01 -0.41 6.57
N PHE A 64 9.20 -1.01 6.64
CA PHE A 64 9.77 -1.48 7.89
C PHE A 64 10.58 -0.37 8.52
N ARG A 65 10.32 -0.10 9.80
CA ARG A 65 11.10 0.88 10.55
C ARG A 65 12.56 0.45 10.60
N ARG A 66 13.45 1.39 10.24
CA ARG A 66 14.90 1.15 10.24
C ARG A 66 15.38 0.70 11.61
N GLY A 67 16.22 -0.34 11.63
CA GLY A 67 16.87 -0.86 12.82
C GLY A 67 16.06 -1.93 13.56
N ASP A 68 14.81 -2.14 13.18
CA ASP A 68 14.03 -3.24 13.72
C ASP A 68 14.45 -4.59 13.13
N VAL A 69 14.32 -5.63 13.96
CA VAL A 69 14.53 -7.02 13.58
C VAL A 69 13.23 -7.78 13.83
N PHE A 70 12.83 -8.60 12.85
CA PHE A 70 11.62 -9.42 12.89
C PHE A 70 12.02 -10.88 12.63
N TYR A 71 11.34 -11.82 13.31
CA TYR A 71 11.58 -13.26 13.22
C TYR A 71 10.35 -14.00 12.69
#